data_AF-A0A7V8GKK1-F1
#
_entry.id   AF-A0A7V8GKK1-F1
#
_cell.length_a   1.000
_cell.length_b   1.000
_cell.length_c   1.000
_cell.angle_alpha   90.00
_cell.angle_beta   90.00
_cell.angle_gamma   90.00
#
_symmetry.space_group_name_H-M   'P 1'
#
loop_
_entity.id
_entity.type
_entity.pdbx_description
1 polymer ?
#
loop_
_entity_poly.entity_id
_entity_poly.type
_entity_poly.pdbx_seq_one_letter_code
_entity_poly.pdbx_strand_id
1 'polypeptide(L)'
;MLAESSTTYDGDGYLAEDPEQPPRCVALRTTGLDGSPGAGQACEVVRDQCVRVPDGAACEAWRRHARQAESRWRFAHPDNAERRRDEYQRLARIVADTGCGG
;
A
#
# COMPACT_ATOMS: atom_id res chain seq x y z
N MET A 1 -14.80 8.00 6.48
CA MET A 1 -13.36 7.78 6.16
C MET A 1 -13.15 6.32 5.80
N LEU A 2 -12.42 6.03 4.71
CA LEU A 2 -11.99 4.66 4.39
C LEU A 2 -10.46 4.68 4.41
N ALA A 3 -9.90 4.46 5.59
CA ALA A 3 -8.52 4.07 5.71
C ALA A 3 -8.54 2.72 6.39
N GLU A 4 -8.01 1.72 5.72
CA GLU A 4 -7.89 0.39 6.26
C GLU A 4 -6.43 0.11 6.51
N SER A 5 -6.17 -0.44 7.70
CA SER A 5 -4.89 -1.02 8.01
C SER A 5 -4.90 -2.38 7.36
N SER A 6 -4.13 -2.52 6.30
CA SER A 6 -3.97 -3.77 5.57
C SER A 6 -2.68 -4.42 6.02
N THR A 7 -2.72 -5.72 6.29
CA THR A 7 -1.52 -6.52 6.50
C THR A 7 -1.33 -7.39 5.26
N THR A 8 -0.16 -7.28 4.62
CA THR A 8 0.18 -8.16 3.50
C THR A 8 0.22 -9.60 3.99
N TYR A 9 0.04 -10.57 3.08
CA TYR A 9 0.25 -11.98 3.45
C TYR A 9 1.65 -12.28 4.04
N ASP A 10 2.66 -11.43 3.78
CA ASP A 10 4.01 -11.56 4.33
C ASP A 10 4.20 -10.81 5.68
N GLY A 11 3.15 -10.18 6.21
CA GLY A 11 3.11 -9.56 7.54
C GLY A 11 3.37 -8.05 7.58
N ASP A 12 3.61 -7.40 6.44
CA ASP A 12 3.86 -5.96 6.38
C ASP A 12 2.56 -5.16 6.45
N GLY A 13 2.51 -4.15 7.33
CA GLY A 13 1.36 -3.25 7.48
C GLY A 13 1.42 -2.05 6.53
N TYR A 14 0.31 -1.71 5.90
CA TYR A 14 0.14 -0.49 5.11
C TYR A 14 -1.26 0.11 5.28
N LEU A 15 -1.40 1.38 4.89
CA LEU A 15 -2.70 2.04 4.82
C LEU A 15 -3.22 2.00 3.40
N ALA A 16 -4.40 1.43 3.22
CA ALA A 16 -5.10 1.35 1.96
C ALA A 16 -6.23 2.39 1.89
N GLU A 17 -6.45 2.94 0.70
CA GLU A 17 -7.61 3.77 0.37
C GLU A 17 -8.85 2.91 0.09
N ASP A 18 -8.65 1.66 -0.33
CA ASP A 18 -9.70 0.71 -0.72
C ASP A 18 -9.68 -0.54 0.21
N PRO A 19 -10.81 -0.96 0.79
CA PRO A 19 -10.92 -2.25 1.50
C PRO A 19 -10.52 -3.46 0.66
N GLU A 20 -10.86 -3.46 -0.63
CA GLU A 20 -10.76 -4.62 -1.50
C GLU A 20 -9.47 -4.57 -2.31
N GLN A 21 -8.38 -4.94 -1.64
CA GLN A 21 -7.08 -5.04 -2.30
C GLN A 21 -7.08 -6.22 -3.30
N PRO A 22 -6.56 -6.01 -4.53
CA PRO A 22 -6.57 -7.06 -5.55
C PRO A 22 -5.75 -8.27 -5.07
N PRO A 23 -6.26 -9.51 -5.23
CA PRO A 23 -5.53 -10.69 -4.80
C PRO A 23 -4.26 -10.88 -5.62
N ARG A 24 -3.21 -11.42 -4.99
CA ARG A 24 -1.92 -11.71 -5.63
C ARG A 24 -1.66 -13.22 -5.70
N CYS A 25 -0.94 -13.63 -6.74
CA CYS A 25 -0.60 -15.02 -7.03
C CYS A 25 0.86 -15.27 -6.61
N VAL A 26 1.06 -16.03 -5.52
CA VAL A 26 2.39 -16.39 -5.00
C VAL A 26 2.81 -17.72 -5.58
N ALA A 27 3.93 -17.73 -6.31
CA ALA A 27 4.39 -18.91 -7.02
C ALA A 27 4.66 -20.09 -6.08
N LEU A 28 4.11 -21.25 -6.43
CA LEU A 28 4.36 -22.50 -5.72
C LEU A 28 5.44 -23.30 -6.42
N ARG A 29 6.22 -24.05 -5.63
CA ARG A 29 7.14 -25.06 -6.18
C ARG A 29 6.32 -26.27 -6.62
N THR A 30 6.33 -26.58 -7.91
CA THR A 30 5.63 -27.73 -8.48
C THR A 30 6.57 -28.90 -8.69
N THR A 31 6.04 -30.12 -8.56
CA THR A 31 6.76 -31.38 -8.79
C THR A 31 5.95 -32.24 -9.75
N GLY A 32 6.64 -32.82 -10.73
CA GLY A 32 6.05 -33.72 -11.72
C GLY A 32 5.60 -35.02 -11.10
N LEU A 33 4.71 -35.72 -11.81
CA LEU A 33 4.26 -37.07 -11.42
C LEU A 33 5.43 -38.07 -11.38
N ASP A 34 6.51 -37.76 -12.08
CA ASP A 34 7.80 -38.47 -12.11
C ASP A 34 8.79 -37.99 -11.03
N GLY A 35 8.42 -37.00 -10.21
CA GLY A 35 9.28 -36.40 -9.20
C GLY A 35 10.20 -35.29 -9.70
N SER A 36 10.14 -34.93 -11.00
CA SER A 36 10.97 -33.85 -11.55
C SER A 36 10.53 -32.48 -11.04
N PRO A 37 11.44 -31.51 -10.82
CA PRO A 37 11.05 -30.16 -10.43
C PRO A 37 10.43 -29.39 -11.62
N GLY A 38 9.48 -28.50 -11.33
CA GLY A 38 8.99 -27.52 -12.30
C GLY A 38 7.90 -28.03 -13.25
N ALA A 39 7.13 -29.03 -12.85
CA ALA A 39 5.99 -29.50 -13.63
C ALA A 39 4.83 -28.48 -13.58
N GLY A 40 4.78 -27.61 -14.57
CA GLY A 40 3.74 -26.59 -14.72
C GLY A 40 3.87 -25.41 -13.76
N GLN A 41 2.97 -24.46 -13.91
CA GLN A 41 2.90 -23.25 -13.09
C GLN A 41 1.70 -23.37 -12.15
N ALA A 42 1.96 -23.28 -10.85
CA ALA A 42 0.92 -23.20 -9.83
C ALA A 42 1.18 -22.00 -8.93
N CYS A 43 0.12 -21.39 -8.42
CA CYS A 43 0.23 -20.35 -7.41
C CYS A 43 -0.85 -20.45 -6.35
N GLU A 44 -0.52 -19.96 -5.17
CA GLU A 44 -1.48 -19.69 -4.11
C GLU A 44 -2.04 -18.29 -4.32
N VAL A 45 -3.38 -18.19 -4.36
CA VAL A 45 -4.06 -16.90 -4.40
C VAL A 45 -4.19 -16.38 -2.97
N VAL A 46 -3.36 -15.40 -2.63
CA VAL A 46 -3.37 -14.77 -1.30
C VAL A 46 -4.09 -13.44 -1.34
N ARG A 47 -4.72 -13.09 -0.21
CA ARG A 47 -5.48 -11.86 -0.01
C ARG A 47 -4.93 -11.13 1.20
N ASP A 48 -4.84 -9.82 1.10
CA ASP A 48 -4.47 -9.00 2.23
C ASP A 48 -5.66 -8.90 3.21
N GLN A 49 -5.35 -8.78 4.50
CA GLN A 49 -6.37 -8.61 5.54
C GLN A 49 -6.48 -7.12 5.87
N CYS A 50 -7.63 -6.53 5.55
CA CYS A 50 -7.91 -5.11 5.77
C CYS A 50 -8.83 -4.96 6.98
N VAL A 51 -8.46 -4.09 7.92
CA VAL A 51 -9.33 -3.70 9.04
C VAL A 51 -9.56 -2.20 9.05
N ARG A 52 -10.80 -1.80 9.34
CA ARG A 52 -11.18 -0.39 9.44
C ARG A 52 -10.35 0.32 10.52
N VAL A 53 -9.67 1.40 10.13
CA VAL A 53 -9.02 2.31 11.07
C VAL A 53 -10.04 3.31 11.59
N PRO A 54 -10.08 3.59 12.91
CA PRO A 54 -10.91 4.67 13.45
C PRO A 54 -10.58 6.02 12.78
N ASP A 55 -11.60 6.80 12.43
CA ASP A 55 -11.48 8.02 11.62
C ASP A 55 -10.44 9.02 12.17
N GLY A 56 -10.32 9.17 13.50
CA GLY A 56 -9.28 10.03 14.10
C GLY A 56 -7.85 9.54 13.83
N ALA A 57 -7.59 8.25 14.05
CA ALA A 57 -6.28 7.63 13.82
C ALA A 57 -5.92 7.60 12.32
N ALA A 58 -6.93 7.45 11.45
CA ALA A 58 -6.76 7.54 10.01
C ALA A 58 -6.34 8.95 9.57
N CYS A 59 -6.99 10.01 10.08
CA CYS A 59 -6.56 11.38 9.80
C CYS A 59 -5.11 11.64 10.24
N GLU A 60 -4.74 11.23 11.46
CA GLU A 60 -3.39 11.43 11.96
C GLU A 60 -2.34 10.75 11.08
N ALA A 61 -2.63 9.53 10.64
CA ALA A 61 -1.74 8.78 9.77
C ALA A 61 -1.60 9.45 8.39
N TRP A 62 -2.71 9.81 7.73
CA TRP A 62 -2.66 10.49 6.43
C TRP A 62 -1.93 11.84 6.51
N ARG A 63 -2.19 12.64 7.55
CA ARG A 63 -1.45 13.89 7.80
C ARG A 63 0.05 13.64 7.98
N ARG A 64 0.43 12.59 8.72
CA ARG A 64 1.84 12.20 8.90
C ARG A 64 2.47 11.80 7.58
N HIS A 65 1.79 11.00 6.75
CA HIS A 65 2.29 10.60 5.43
C HIS A 65 2.47 11.80 4.49
N ALA A 66 1.50 12.72 4.45
CA ALA A 66 1.62 13.95 3.66
C ALA A 66 2.83 14.80 4.08
N ARG A 67 3.06 15.00 5.39
CA ARG A 67 4.24 15.72 5.90
C ARG A 67 5.56 15.04 5.54
N GLN A 68 5.61 13.71 5.65
CA GLN A 68 6.81 12.95 5.26
C GLN A 68 7.08 13.06 3.75
N ALA A 69 6.04 13.01 2.92
CA ALA A 69 6.17 13.18 1.48
C ALA A 69 6.60 14.60 1.09
N GLU A 70 6.06 15.63 1.75
CA GLU A 70 6.48 17.02 1.57
C GLU A 70 7.97 17.19 1.88
N SER A 71 8.43 16.65 3.02
CA SER A 71 9.85 16.67 3.39
C SER A 71 10.71 15.98 2.33
N ARG A 72 10.32 14.78 1.89
CA ARG A 72 11.02 14.04 0.83
C ARG A 72 11.10 14.85 -0.47
N TRP A 73 10.04 15.57 -0.84
CA TRP A 73 10.02 16.44 -2.02
C TRP A 73 10.93 17.67 -1.86
N ARG A 74 10.85 18.37 -0.72
CA ARG A 74 11.67 19.57 -0.46
C ARG A 74 13.16 19.30 -0.46
N PHE A 75 13.56 18.09 -0.06
CA PHE A 75 14.96 17.66 -0.03
C PHE A 75 15.31 16.66 -1.15
N ALA A 76 14.53 16.65 -2.23
CA ALA A 76 14.74 15.78 -3.37
C ALA A 76 15.99 16.17 -4.18
N HIS A 77 16.66 15.16 -4.76
CA HIS A 77 17.60 15.41 -5.86
C HIS A 77 16.79 15.83 -7.11
N PRO A 78 17.30 16.74 -7.97
CA PRO A 78 16.59 17.19 -9.16
C PRO A 78 16.00 16.05 -10.02
N ASP A 79 16.76 14.95 -10.19
CA ASP A 79 16.35 13.79 -10.97
C ASP A 79 15.08 13.08 -10.49
N ASN A 80 14.63 13.33 -9.25
CA ASN A 80 13.40 12.74 -8.72
C ASN A 80 12.45 13.74 -8.06
N ALA A 81 12.69 15.05 -8.22
CA ALA A 81 11.90 16.09 -7.59
C ALA A 81 10.44 16.08 -8.06
N GLU A 82 10.19 15.89 -9.36
CA GLU A 82 8.85 15.82 -9.95
C GLU A 82 8.06 14.64 -9.38
N ARG A 83 8.60 13.42 -9.47
CA ARG A 83 7.96 12.22 -8.90
C ARG A 83 7.63 12.38 -7.41
N ARG A 84 8.49 13.03 -6.64
CA ARG A 84 8.24 13.28 -5.21
C ARG A 84 7.19 14.35 -4.97
N ARG A 85 7.11 15.35 -5.85
CA ARG A 85 6.05 16.37 -5.84
C ARG A 85 4.69 15.73 -6.11
N ASP A 86 4.59 14.86 -7.09
CA ASP A 86 3.34 14.19 -7.46
C ASP A 86 2.81 13.34 -6.30
N GLU A 87 3.69 12.61 -5.62
CA GLU A 87 3.33 11.82 -4.45
C GLU A 87 2.86 12.70 -3.29
N TYR A 88 3.55 13.82 -3.02
CA TYR A 88 3.08 14.79 -2.03
C TYR A 88 1.69 15.34 -2.40
N GLN A 89 1.47 15.73 -3.66
CA GLN A 89 0.19 16.26 -4.12
C GLN A 89 -0.95 15.24 -4.05
N ARG A 90 -0.67 13.96 -4.31
CA ARG A 90 -1.63 12.87 -4.11
C ARG A 90 -2.01 12.76 -2.63
N LEU A 91 -1.04 12.68 -1.72
CA LEU A 91 -1.30 12.56 -0.29
C LEU A 91 -1.97 13.80 0.30
N ALA A 92 -1.63 15.00 -0.18
CA ALA A 92 -2.28 16.24 0.22
C ALA A 92 -3.76 16.29 -0.19
N ARG A 93 -4.10 15.78 -1.38
CA ARG A 93 -5.50 15.64 -1.82
C ARG A 93 -6.28 14.67 -0.94
N ILE A 94 -5.70 13.51 -0.59
CA ILE A 94 -6.34 12.57 0.34
C ILE A 94 -6.68 13.26 1.66
N VAL A 95 -5.75 14.04 2.24
CA VAL A 95 -6.00 14.78 3.49
C VAL A 95 -7.09 15.84 3.32
N ALA A 96 -7.14 16.54 2.19
CA ALA A 96 -8.15 17.55 1.90
C ALA A 96 -9.54 16.94 1.70
N ASP A 97 -9.64 15.91 0.86
CA ASP A 97 -10.91 15.27 0.47
C ASP A 97 -11.54 14.49 1.62
N THR A 98 -10.72 13.98 2.56
CA THR A 98 -11.18 13.26 3.75
C THR A 98 -11.60 14.18 4.90
N GLY A 99 -11.56 15.51 4.73
CA GLY A 99 -11.92 16.48 5.78
C GLY A 99 -10.91 16.57 6.91
N CYS A 100 -9.74 15.94 6.76
CA CYS A 100 -8.65 15.99 7.73
C CYS A 100 -7.86 17.31 7.65
N GLY A 101 -8.40 18.40 7.10
CA GLY A 101 -7.72 19.70 6.98
C GLY A 101 -7.83 20.64 8.18
N GLY A 102 -8.70 20.33 9.15
CA GLY A 102 -9.00 21.17 10.33
C GLY A 102 -8.17 20.90 11.57
#